data_AF-A0A258LS97-F1
#
_entry.id   AF-A0A258LS97-F1
#
_cell.length_a   1.000
_cell.length_b   1.000
_cell.length_c   1.000
_cell.angle_alpha   90.00
_cell.angle_beta   90.00
_cell.angle_gamma   90.00
#
_symmetry.space_group_name_H-M   'P 1'
#
loop_
_entity.id
_entity.type
_entity.pdbx_description
1 polymer ?
#
loop_
_entity_poly.entity_id
_entity_poly.type
_entity_poly.pdbx_seq_one_letter_code
_entity_poly.pdbx_strand_id
1 'polypeptide(L)'
;MFLDVVDLRSFYAQPLGVVTRRLLGRAIRARLPDVRGLSVLGVGYATPYLGVFREEAERCVALMPAAQGVVRWPSAAPTLAALADEGALPLPTASMDRVLAVHLLEMTPDAAASLREVWRVLAPGGRLLAVVPSRRGVWARLDTTPFGNGRPFSRGQVLRLLREAMFTPVGWDEALWFPPVSSRWMLRTAVAWERVGNGLSLPFAGVHLVEATKQLYRPAPVKRPAFVPSLEPVFGRGIPAA
;
A
#
# COMPACT_ATOMS: atom_id res chain seq x y z
N MET A 1 -0.45 9.41 -16.12
CA MET A 1 0.83 9.47 -16.84
C MET A 1 1.90 9.43 -15.78
N PHE A 2 2.86 8.51 -15.88
CA PHE A 2 3.90 8.36 -14.88
C PHE A 2 4.81 9.60 -14.83
N LEU A 3 5.31 9.89 -13.64
CA LEU A 3 6.39 10.86 -13.47
C LEU A 3 7.67 10.25 -13.99
N ASP A 4 8.52 11.06 -14.61
CA ASP A 4 9.84 10.57 -15.02
C ASP A 4 10.65 10.16 -13.79
N VAL A 5 11.33 9.02 -13.90
CA VAL A 5 12.23 8.50 -12.88
C VAL A 5 13.33 9.50 -12.49
N VAL A 6 13.76 10.37 -13.41
CA VAL A 6 14.75 11.43 -13.18
C VAL A 6 14.21 12.47 -12.21
N ASP A 7 12.95 12.89 -12.37
CA ASP A 7 12.30 13.86 -11.49
C ASP A 7 12.06 13.27 -10.09
N LEU A 8 11.64 12.01 -10.02
CA LEU A 8 11.50 11.27 -8.75
C LEU A 8 12.85 11.20 -8.03
N ARG A 9 13.92 10.81 -8.73
CA ARG A 9 15.28 10.75 -8.18
C ARG A 9 15.74 12.13 -7.70
N SER A 10 15.47 13.17 -8.47
CA SER A 10 15.85 14.54 -8.15
C SER A 10 15.16 15.02 -6.88
N PHE A 11 13.85 14.78 -6.73
CA PHE A 11 13.12 15.11 -5.51
C PHE A 11 13.70 14.39 -4.29
N TYR A 12 13.90 13.07 -4.36
CA TYR A 12 14.41 12.29 -3.22
C TYR A 12 15.88 12.56 -2.87
N ALA A 13 16.62 13.27 -3.73
CA ALA A 13 17.96 13.78 -3.44
C ALA A 13 17.95 15.14 -2.72
N GLN A 14 16.86 15.91 -2.81
CA GLN A 14 16.73 17.21 -2.15
C GLN A 14 16.51 17.07 -0.63
N PRO A 15 16.82 18.11 0.18
CA PRO A 15 16.63 18.06 1.63
C PRO A 15 15.21 17.69 2.08
N LEU A 16 14.18 18.19 1.37
CA LEU A 16 12.79 17.83 1.64
C LEU A 16 12.55 16.33 1.38
N GLY A 17 13.01 15.81 0.24
CA GLY A 17 12.91 14.41 -0.12
C GLY A 17 13.66 13.48 0.84
N VAL A 18 14.82 13.90 1.37
CA VAL A 18 15.58 13.14 2.38
C VAL A 18 14.79 13.00 3.68
N VAL A 19 14.15 14.07 4.14
CA VAL A 19 13.28 14.03 5.33
C VAL A 19 12.05 13.16 5.06
N THR A 20 11.38 13.37 3.93
CA THR A 20 10.25 12.55 3.48
C THR A 20 10.60 11.06 3.47
N ARG A 21 11.73 10.69 2.84
CA ARG A 21 12.21 9.29 2.79
C ARG A 21 12.41 8.71 4.18
N ARG A 22 13.00 9.48 5.09
CA ARG A 22 13.28 9.03 6.47
C ARG A 22 11.98 8.75 7.24
N LEU A 23 11.01 9.66 7.15
CA LEU A 23 9.74 9.54 7.87
C LEU A 23 8.88 8.41 7.30
N LEU A 24 8.71 8.38 5.98
CA LEU A 24 8.01 7.28 5.30
C LEU A 24 8.71 5.93 5.53
N GLY A 25 10.04 5.89 5.47
CA GLY A 25 10.80 4.68 5.73
C GLY A 25 10.57 4.12 7.14
N ARG A 26 10.43 4.99 8.15
CA ARG A 26 10.08 4.58 9.51
C ARG A 26 8.66 3.99 9.58
N ALA A 27 7.68 4.64 8.96
CA ALA A 27 6.30 4.14 8.92
C ALA A 27 6.19 2.81 8.16
N ILE A 28 6.89 2.67 7.04
CA ILE A 28 7.00 1.43 6.26
C ILE A 28 7.64 0.31 7.11
N ARG A 29 8.75 0.59 7.79
CA ARG A 29 9.42 -0.39 8.67
C ARG A 29 8.54 -0.82 9.85
N ALA A 30 7.73 0.07 10.40
CA ALA A 30 6.79 -0.27 11.47
C ALA A 30 5.73 -1.29 11.01
N ARG A 31 5.35 -1.27 9.73
CA ARG A 31 4.37 -2.21 9.14
C ARG A 31 5.00 -3.49 8.59
N LEU A 32 6.28 -3.44 8.18
CA LEU A 32 7.07 -4.61 7.79
C LEU A 32 8.23 -4.81 8.78
N PRO A 33 7.95 -5.25 10.03
CA PRO A 33 8.97 -5.33 11.06
C PRO A 33 10.00 -6.45 10.84
N ASP A 34 9.59 -7.57 10.25
CA ASP A 34 10.46 -8.72 9.96
C ASP A 34 10.21 -9.22 8.52
N VAL A 35 11.31 -9.33 7.77
CA VAL A 35 11.32 -9.84 6.39
C VAL A 35 12.32 -10.98 6.20
N ARG A 36 12.90 -11.52 7.28
CA ARG A 36 13.89 -12.59 7.19
C ARG A 36 13.30 -13.83 6.54
N GLY A 37 14.03 -14.37 5.56
CA GLY A 37 13.57 -15.53 4.78
C GLY A 37 12.40 -15.25 3.84
N LEU A 38 12.02 -13.99 3.64
CA LEU A 38 10.92 -13.62 2.74
C LEU A 38 11.43 -13.07 1.40
N SER A 39 10.62 -13.25 0.36
CA SER A 39 10.78 -12.59 -0.92
C SER A 39 10.01 -11.25 -0.93
N VAL A 40 10.74 -10.14 -1.07
CA VAL A 40 10.23 -8.77 -1.05
C VAL A 40 10.31 -8.14 -2.43
N LEU A 41 9.19 -7.65 -2.93
CA LEU A 41 9.08 -6.93 -4.19
C LEU A 41 8.71 -5.46 -3.93
N GLY A 42 9.44 -4.52 -4.50
CA GLY A 42 8.98 -3.14 -4.65
C GLY A 42 8.42 -2.90 -6.04
N VAL A 43 7.26 -2.23 -6.13
CA VAL A 43 6.65 -1.83 -7.41
C VAL A 43 6.46 -0.31 -7.44
N GLY A 44 6.71 0.33 -8.58
CA GLY A 44 6.69 1.78 -8.71
C GLY A 44 8.05 2.41 -8.38
N TYR A 45 8.08 3.46 -7.56
CA TYR A 45 9.29 4.10 -7.06
C TYR A 45 9.60 3.70 -5.60
N ALA A 46 9.71 2.40 -5.35
CA ALA A 46 9.93 1.84 -4.01
C ALA A 46 11.41 1.80 -3.56
N THR A 47 12.36 1.97 -4.49
CA THR A 47 13.81 1.85 -4.24
C THR A 47 14.37 2.68 -3.07
N PRO A 48 13.85 3.89 -2.74
CA PRO A 48 14.32 4.64 -1.56
C PRO A 48 14.07 3.93 -0.22
N TYR A 49 13.13 2.98 -0.18
CA TYR A 49 12.65 2.32 1.03
C TYR A 49 13.07 0.84 1.11
N LEU A 50 13.43 0.22 -0.01
CA LEU A 50 13.82 -1.20 -0.05
C LEU A 50 15.19 -1.48 0.55
N GLY A 51 16.05 -0.47 0.68
CA GLY A 51 17.44 -0.65 1.13
C GLY A 51 17.58 -1.37 2.47
N VAL A 52 16.68 -1.10 3.43
CA VAL A 52 16.68 -1.73 4.75
C VAL A 52 16.25 -3.20 4.72
N PHE A 53 15.40 -3.58 3.77
CA PHE A 53 14.90 -4.95 3.64
C PHE A 53 15.85 -5.84 2.85
N ARG A 54 16.64 -5.26 1.93
CA ARG A 54 17.60 -5.97 1.09
C ARG A 54 18.63 -6.78 1.90
N GLU A 55 19.01 -6.30 3.07
CA GLU A 55 20.03 -6.94 3.92
C GLU A 55 19.44 -8.04 4.82
N GLU A 56 18.11 -8.08 4.96
CA GLU A 56 17.40 -9.02 5.85
C GLU A 56 16.63 -10.09 5.08
N ALA A 57 16.04 -9.71 3.94
CA ALA A 57 15.20 -10.56 3.11
C ALA A 57 16.03 -11.62 2.36
N GLU A 58 15.42 -12.75 2.06
CA GLU A 58 16.05 -13.77 1.19
C GLU A 58 16.27 -13.20 -0.21
N ARG A 59 15.26 -12.48 -0.72
CA ARG A 59 15.27 -11.84 -2.03
C ARG A 59 14.60 -10.48 -1.94
N CYS A 60 15.21 -9.47 -2.54
CA CYS A 60 14.65 -8.12 -2.61
C CYS A 60 14.87 -7.51 -3.98
N VAL A 61 13.78 -7.29 -4.73
CA VAL A 61 13.82 -6.79 -6.12
C VAL A 61 12.89 -5.59 -6.30
N ALA A 62 13.21 -4.71 -7.25
CA ALA A 62 12.39 -3.57 -7.60
C ALA A 62 11.95 -3.63 -9.07
N LEU A 63 10.64 -3.56 -9.30
CA LEU A 63 10.06 -3.47 -10.64
C LEU A 63 9.45 -2.09 -10.84
N MET A 64 10.00 -1.34 -11.79
CA MET A 64 9.59 0.03 -12.06
C MET A 64 8.75 0.05 -13.35
N PRO A 65 7.59 0.74 -13.36
CA PRO A 65 6.73 0.83 -14.55
C PRO A 65 7.51 1.30 -15.78
N ALA A 66 7.28 0.66 -16.93
CA ALA A 66 7.98 0.97 -18.18
C ALA A 66 7.90 2.47 -18.54
N ALA A 67 6.71 3.07 -18.37
CA ALA A 67 6.46 4.48 -18.63
C ALA A 67 7.09 5.45 -17.60
N GLN A 68 7.48 4.96 -16.41
CA GLN A 68 8.19 5.75 -15.41
C GLN A 68 9.69 5.81 -15.69
N GLY A 69 10.27 4.71 -16.18
CA GLY A 69 11.72 4.52 -16.26
C GLY A 69 12.30 3.84 -15.02
N VAL A 70 13.58 3.44 -15.10
CA VAL A 70 14.28 2.65 -14.07
C VAL A 70 15.52 3.38 -13.58
N VAL A 71 15.77 3.32 -12.27
CA VAL A 71 17.07 3.68 -11.71
C VAL A 71 17.89 2.43 -11.44
N ARG A 72 19.21 2.53 -11.66
CA ARG A 72 20.14 1.52 -11.16
C ARG A 72 20.06 1.46 -9.64
N TRP A 73 19.58 0.33 -9.11
CA TRP A 73 19.49 0.07 -7.68
C TRP A 73 19.83 -1.40 -7.39
N PRO A 74 20.57 -1.71 -6.31
CA PRO A 74 21.34 -0.78 -5.47
C PRO A 74 22.50 -0.11 -6.23
N SER A 75 22.89 1.10 -5.82
CA SER A 75 23.96 1.88 -6.50
C SER A 75 25.36 1.27 -6.33
N ALA A 76 25.61 0.53 -5.25
CA ALA A 76 26.92 -0.04 -4.93
C ALA A 76 27.00 -1.58 -5.05
N ALA A 77 26.01 -2.22 -5.67
CA ALA A 77 25.98 -3.67 -5.86
C ALA A 77 25.41 -4.03 -7.25
N PRO A 78 25.35 -5.32 -7.64
CA PRO A 78 24.63 -5.77 -8.82
C PRO A 78 23.20 -5.24 -8.84
N THR A 79 22.70 -4.90 -10.02
CA THR A 79 21.37 -4.31 -10.18
C THR A 79 20.28 -5.33 -9.83
N LEU A 80 19.38 -4.92 -8.93
CA LEU A 80 18.19 -5.66 -8.51
C LEU A 80 16.90 -4.92 -8.90
N ALA A 81 17.02 -3.96 -9.83
CA ALA A 81 15.92 -3.19 -10.37
C ALA A 81 15.74 -3.45 -11.88
N ALA A 82 14.50 -3.59 -12.33
CA ALA A 82 14.18 -3.79 -13.73
C ALA A 82 12.91 -3.00 -14.13
N LEU A 83 12.77 -2.77 -15.44
CA LEU A 83 11.53 -2.27 -16.02
C LEU A 83 10.53 -3.41 -16.17
N ALA A 84 9.28 -3.13 -15.87
CA ALA A 84 8.16 -4.03 -16.11
C ALA A 84 6.89 -3.24 -16.43
N ASP A 85 5.97 -3.86 -17.14
CA ASP A 85 4.59 -3.40 -17.15
C ASP A 85 3.96 -3.72 -15.79
N GLU A 86 3.40 -2.72 -15.11
CA GLU A 86 2.77 -2.92 -13.81
C GLU A 86 1.51 -3.79 -13.86
N GLY A 87 0.87 -3.90 -15.03
CA GLY A 87 -0.26 -4.80 -15.28
C GLY A 87 0.16 -6.21 -15.72
N ALA A 88 1.45 -6.43 -16.00
CA ALA A 88 2.01 -7.72 -16.43
C ALA A 88 3.44 -7.91 -15.90
N LEU A 89 3.55 -8.14 -14.59
CA LEU A 89 4.82 -8.32 -13.89
C LEU A 89 5.50 -9.61 -14.37
N PRO A 90 6.80 -9.59 -14.71
CA PRO A 90 7.56 -10.75 -15.19
C PRO A 90 7.97 -11.70 -14.04
N LEU A 91 7.01 -12.04 -13.18
CA LEU A 91 7.21 -12.89 -12.01
C LEU A 91 6.18 -14.04 -12.01
N PRO A 92 6.53 -15.23 -11.52
CA PRO A 92 5.58 -16.32 -11.37
C PRO A 92 4.46 -15.96 -10.39
N THR A 93 3.30 -16.59 -10.57
CA THR A 93 2.20 -16.50 -9.61
C THR A 93 2.65 -17.01 -8.25
N ALA A 94 2.23 -16.36 -7.16
CA ALA A 94 2.54 -16.76 -5.79
C ALA A 94 4.05 -16.86 -5.46
N SER A 95 4.88 -16.01 -6.06
CA SER A 95 6.33 -16.00 -5.86
C SER A 95 6.84 -15.00 -4.82
N MET A 96 6.00 -14.06 -4.38
CA MET A 96 6.40 -12.95 -3.49
C MET A 96 5.63 -12.98 -2.17
N ASP A 97 6.29 -12.73 -1.04
CA ASP A 97 5.67 -12.72 0.29
C ASP A 97 5.22 -11.33 0.72
N ARG A 98 5.98 -10.30 0.32
CA ARG A 98 5.73 -8.90 0.64
C ARG A 98 5.86 -8.05 -0.61
N VAL A 99 4.88 -7.20 -0.85
CA VAL A 99 4.94 -6.19 -1.93
C VAL A 99 4.84 -4.80 -1.33
N LEU A 100 5.78 -3.93 -1.68
CA LEU A 100 5.77 -2.50 -1.35
C LEU A 100 5.46 -1.70 -2.62
N ALA A 101 4.29 -1.08 -2.68
CA ALA A 101 3.90 -0.21 -3.79
C ALA A 101 4.01 1.26 -3.39
N VAL A 102 4.79 2.05 -4.12
CA VAL A 102 4.99 3.49 -3.86
C VAL A 102 5.02 4.23 -5.19
N HIS A 103 4.33 5.37 -5.34
CA HIS A 103 4.27 6.10 -6.62
C HIS A 103 3.77 5.22 -7.77
N LEU A 104 2.80 4.36 -7.49
CA LEU A 104 2.27 3.37 -8.43
C LEU A 104 0.80 3.63 -8.75
N LEU A 105 -0.07 3.52 -7.75
CA LEU A 105 -1.54 3.50 -7.93
C LEU A 105 -2.08 4.86 -8.39
N GLU A 106 -1.42 5.93 -7.99
CA GLU A 106 -1.74 7.31 -8.38
C GLU A 106 -1.28 7.64 -9.81
N MET A 107 -0.28 6.92 -10.32
CA MET A 107 0.37 7.23 -11.60
C MET A 107 -0.12 6.35 -12.76
N THR A 108 -0.43 5.09 -12.45
CA THR A 108 -0.88 4.10 -13.42
C THR A 108 -2.24 4.47 -14.04
N PRO A 109 -2.46 4.20 -15.34
CA PRO A 109 -3.77 4.39 -15.97
C PRO A 109 -4.85 3.46 -15.40
N ASP A 110 -4.49 2.23 -14.99
CA ASP A 110 -5.39 1.20 -14.48
C ASP A 110 -4.87 0.58 -13.18
N ALA A 111 -5.19 1.23 -12.06
CA ALA A 111 -4.76 0.80 -10.73
C ALA A 111 -5.37 -0.55 -10.31
N ALA A 112 -6.54 -0.91 -10.86
CA ALA A 112 -7.18 -2.18 -10.55
C ALA A 112 -6.44 -3.34 -11.24
N ALA A 113 -6.03 -3.16 -12.50
CA ALA A 113 -5.17 -4.11 -13.20
C ALA A 113 -3.82 -4.28 -12.50
N SER A 114 -3.13 -3.19 -12.13
CA SER A 114 -1.85 -3.28 -11.41
C SER A 114 -1.98 -4.03 -10.09
N LEU A 115 -3.06 -3.78 -9.33
CA LEU A 115 -3.30 -4.51 -8.09
C LEU A 115 -3.67 -5.97 -8.31
N ARG A 116 -4.43 -6.30 -9.36
CA ARG A 116 -4.68 -7.72 -9.70
C ARG A 116 -3.39 -8.44 -10.03
N GLU A 117 -2.44 -7.76 -10.67
CA GLU A 117 -1.15 -8.34 -10.99
C GLU A 117 -0.26 -8.50 -9.74
N VAL A 118 -0.26 -7.52 -8.84
CA VAL A 118 0.34 -7.64 -7.51
C VAL A 118 -0.30 -8.80 -6.72
N TRP A 119 -1.62 -8.96 -6.81
CA TRP A 119 -2.33 -10.09 -6.19
C TRP A 119 -1.90 -11.43 -6.79
N ARG A 120 -1.68 -11.50 -8.10
CA ARG A 120 -1.22 -12.71 -8.79
C ARG A 120 0.15 -13.15 -8.27
N VAL A 121 1.11 -12.24 -8.19
CA VAL A 121 2.49 -12.57 -7.75
C VAL A 121 2.60 -12.82 -6.26
N LEU A 122 1.69 -12.29 -5.43
CA LEU A 122 1.68 -12.54 -4.00
C LEU A 122 1.32 -13.99 -3.65
N ALA A 123 2.10 -14.59 -2.75
CA ALA A 123 1.82 -15.88 -2.14
C ALA A 123 0.53 -15.83 -1.30
N PRO A 124 -0.15 -16.97 -1.05
CA PRO A 124 -1.25 -17.04 -0.11
C PRO A 124 -0.85 -16.50 1.27
N GLY A 125 -1.63 -15.57 1.84
CA GLY A 125 -1.25 -14.90 3.10
C GLY A 125 -0.17 -13.82 2.97
N GLY A 126 0.36 -13.61 1.75
CA GLY A 126 1.26 -12.52 1.43
C GLY A 126 0.58 -11.15 1.57
N ARG A 127 1.40 -10.12 1.82
CA ARG A 127 0.92 -8.78 2.15
C ARG A 127 1.43 -7.72 1.18
N LEU A 128 0.52 -6.82 0.82
CA LEU A 128 0.78 -5.58 0.12
C LEU A 128 0.81 -4.44 1.15
N LEU A 129 1.85 -3.62 1.11
CA LEU A 129 1.85 -2.28 1.68
C LEU A 129 1.87 -1.27 0.54
N ALA A 130 0.77 -0.52 0.37
CA ALA A 130 0.69 0.55 -0.62
C ALA A 130 0.77 1.92 0.06
N VAL A 131 1.63 2.79 -0.47
CA VAL A 131 1.75 4.19 -0.08
C VAL A 131 1.09 5.03 -1.16
N VAL A 132 0.02 5.74 -0.81
CA VAL A 132 -0.77 6.54 -1.78
C VAL A 132 -0.99 7.97 -1.28
N PRO A 133 -0.94 8.99 -2.16
CA PRO A 133 -1.26 10.36 -1.81
C PRO A 133 -2.67 10.51 -1.26
N SER A 134 -2.80 11.21 -0.13
CA SER A 134 -4.10 11.53 0.45
C SER A 134 -4.71 12.73 -0.26
N ARG A 135 -5.93 12.57 -0.80
CA ARG A 135 -6.69 13.65 -1.44
C ARG A 135 -6.96 14.86 -0.54
N ARG A 136 -6.96 14.66 0.78
CA ARG A 136 -7.17 15.76 1.75
C ARG A 136 -5.87 16.45 2.15
N GLY A 137 -4.73 15.79 1.92
CA GLY A 137 -3.40 16.29 2.30
C GLY A 137 -2.94 17.49 1.48
N VAL A 138 -2.12 18.35 2.09
CA VAL A 138 -1.48 19.49 1.41
C VAL A 138 -0.50 19.03 0.33
N TRP A 139 0.13 17.88 0.52
CA TRP A 139 1.07 17.28 -0.44
C TRP A 139 0.43 16.95 -1.78
N ALA A 140 -0.82 16.47 -1.78
CA ALA A 140 -1.56 16.16 -3.00
C ALA A 140 -2.02 17.39 -3.79
N ARG A 141 -1.78 18.61 -3.27
CA ARG A 141 -2.17 19.88 -3.90
C ARG A 141 -0.98 20.65 -4.46
N LEU A 142 0.23 20.10 -4.33
CA LEU A 142 1.46 20.76 -4.71
C LEU A 142 2.19 19.90 -5.74
N ASP A 143 2.03 20.30 -7.00
CA ASP A 143 2.60 19.65 -8.18
C ASP A 143 4.14 19.66 -8.19
N THR A 144 4.75 20.51 -7.34
CA THR A 144 6.20 20.54 -7.08
C THR A 144 6.70 19.31 -6.33
N THR A 145 5.80 18.46 -5.82
CA THR A 145 6.14 17.21 -5.15
C THR A 145 5.62 16.01 -5.94
N PRO A 146 6.30 14.85 -5.90
CA PRO A 146 5.79 13.63 -6.54
C PRO A 146 4.38 13.25 -6.08
N PHE A 147 4.01 13.58 -4.83
CA PHE A 147 2.70 13.25 -4.26
C PHE A 147 1.56 14.14 -4.76
N GLY A 148 1.87 15.31 -5.33
CA GLY A 148 0.89 16.18 -6.01
C GLY A 148 0.54 15.71 -7.41
N ASN A 149 1.36 14.82 -7.98
CA ASN A 149 1.19 14.34 -9.33
C ASN A 149 0.35 13.06 -9.37
N GLY A 150 -0.42 12.90 -10.45
CA GLY A 150 -1.30 11.75 -10.62
C GLY A 150 -2.66 11.93 -9.92
N ARG A 151 -3.27 10.81 -9.55
CA ARG A 151 -4.63 10.76 -8.99
C ARG A 151 -4.57 10.53 -7.47
N PRO A 152 -4.84 11.55 -6.64
CA PRO A 152 -4.86 11.34 -5.20
C PRO A 152 -6.12 10.59 -4.76
N PHE A 153 -5.98 9.79 -3.71
CA PHE A 153 -7.03 8.91 -3.23
C PHE A 153 -7.61 9.37 -1.90
N SER A 154 -8.91 9.15 -1.73
CA SER A 154 -9.53 9.06 -0.41
C SER A 154 -9.47 7.62 0.11
N ARG A 155 -9.52 7.46 1.44
CA ARG A 155 -9.59 6.14 2.09
C ARG A 155 -10.66 5.22 1.50
N GLY A 156 -11.86 5.75 1.22
CA GLY A 156 -12.96 4.98 0.62
C GLY A 156 -12.68 4.49 -0.81
N GLN A 157 -11.96 5.28 -1.61
CA GLN A 157 -11.57 4.87 -2.97
C GLN A 157 -10.51 3.76 -2.93
N VAL A 158 -9.52 3.88 -2.06
CA VAL A 158 -8.51 2.83 -1.86
C VAL A 158 -9.17 1.54 -1.38
N LEU A 159 -10.11 1.61 -0.43
CA LEU A 159 -10.86 0.43 0.04
C LEU A 159 -11.63 -0.26 -1.09
N ARG A 160 -12.26 0.51 -1.97
CA ARG A 160 -13.00 -0.02 -3.12
C ARG A 160 -12.04 -0.70 -4.10
N LEU A 161 -10.93 -0.04 -4.40
CA LEU A 161 -9.90 -0.53 -5.31
C LEU A 161 -9.26 -1.83 -4.81
N LEU A 162 -8.92 -1.91 -3.52
CA LEU A 162 -8.40 -3.13 -2.90
C LEU A 162 -9.40 -4.29 -3.00
N ARG A 163 -10.69 -4.03 -2.72
CA ARG A 163 -11.74 -5.06 -2.82
C ARG A 163 -11.93 -5.55 -4.25
N GLU A 164 -11.90 -4.66 -5.22
CA GLU A 164 -11.97 -4.99 -6.65
C GLU A 164 -10.81 -5.89 -7.07
N ALA A 165 -9.61 -5.66 -6.52
CA ALA A 165 -8.44 -6.50 -6.72
C ALA A 165 -8.31 -7.67 -5.73
N MET A 166 -9.41 -8.09 -5.07
CA MET A 166 -9.46 -9.25 -4.16
C MET A 166 -8.53 -9.17 -2.95
N PHE A 167 -8.18 -7.96 -2.52
CA PHE A 167 -7.45 -7.72 -1.28
C PHE A 167 -8.38 -7.44 -0.11
N THR A 168 -7.94 -7.88 1.08
CA THR A 168 -8.57 -7.48 2.34
C THR A 168 -7.65 -6.51 3.09
N PRO A 169 -8.08 -5.28 3.38
CA PRO A 169 -7.29 -4.33 4.15
C PRO A 169 -7.14 -4.83 5.60
N VAL A 170 -5.90 -4.83 6.10
CA VAL A 170 -5.52 -5.29 7.45
C VAL A 170 -5.19 -4.11 8.35
N GLY A 171 -4.59 -3.06 7.80
CA GLY A 171 -4.08 -1.94 8.58
C GLY A 171 -4.05 -0.64 7.79
N TRP A 172 -4.13 0.47 8.52
CA TRP A 172 -4.03 1.83 8.00
C TRP A 172 -3.06 2.61 8.86
N ASP A 173 -2.24 3.42 8.18
CA ASP A 173 -1.38 4.43 8.78
C ASP A 173 -1.39 5.69 7.93
N GLU A 174 -0.92 6.78 8.50
CA GLU A 174 -0.84 8.07 7.84
C GLU A 174 0.51 8.74 8.14
N ALA A 175 1.15 9.28 7.10
CA ALA A 175 2.45 9.92 7.22
C ALA A 175 2.48 11.26 6.50
N LEU A 176 3.60 11.97 6.67
CA LEU A 176 3.84 13.31 6.12
C LEU A 176 2.86 14.36 6.66
N TRP A 177 2.76 14.44 7.98
CA TRP A 177 1.93 15.41 8.72
C TRP A 177 2.42 16.86 8.67
N PHE A 178 3.58 17.12 8.06
CA PHE A 178 4.17 18.44 7.93
C PHE A 178 3.95 19.01 6.52
N PRO A 179 3.84 20.33 6.34
CA PRO A 179 3.68 20.92 5.01
C PRO A 179 4.97 20.76 4.17
N PRO A 180 4.88 20.60 2.84
CA PRO A 180 6.02 20.39 1.95
C PRO A 180 6.76 21.71 1.65
N VAL A 181 7.36 22.31 2.69
CA VAL A 181 8.18 23.52 2.59
C VAL A 181 9.65 23.19 2.80
N SER A 182 10.53 23.75 1.97
CA SER A 182 11.98 23.48 1.97
C SER A 182 12.79 24.29 2.98
N SER A 183 12.13 25.10 3.82
CA SER A 183 12.80 25.92 4.83
C SER A 183 13.57 25.06 5.83
N ARG A 184 14.87 25.33 6.03
CA ARG A 184 15.78 24.55 6.89
C ARG A 184 15.27 24.45 8.32
N TRP A 185 14.60 25.48 8.83
CA TRP A 185 14.00 25.47 10.16
C TRP A 185 12.79 24.52 10.24
N MET A 186 11.93 24.52 9.22
CA MET A 186 10.78 23.60 9.12
C MET A 186 11.21 22.14 8.99
N LEU A 187 12.27 21.85 8.22
CA LEU A 187 12.81 20.50 8.09
C LEU A 187 13.40 19.96 9.42
N ARG A 188 13.95 20.84 10.27
CA ARG A 188 14.45 20.47 11.60
C ARG A 188 13.32 20.13 12.57
N THR A 189 12.17 20.77 12.43
CA THR A 189 10.99 20.51 13.27
C THR A 189 10.07 19.42 12.71
N ALA A 190 10.27 18.97 11.46
CA ALA A 190 9.43 17.95 10.81
C ALA A 190 9.23 16.67 11.63
N VAL A 191 10.25 16.19 12.35
CA VAL A 191 10.14 15.02 13.24
C VAL A 191 9.23 15.30 14.45
N ALA A 192 9.24 16.53 14.98
CA ALA A 192 8.34 16.93 16.05
C ALA A 192 6.89 17.04 15.53
N TRP A 193 6.70 17.61 14.33
CA TRP A 193 5.40 17.66 13.66
C TRP A 193 4.84 16.27 13.35
N GLU A 194 5.67 15.31 12.95
CA GLU A 194 5.22 13.94 12.73
C GLU A 194 4.71 13.28 14.03
N ARG A 195 5.41 13.47 15.16
CA ARG A 195 4.97 12.95 16.46
C ARG A 195 3.69 13.62 16.96
N VAL A 196 3.60 14.94 16.82
CA VAL A 196 2.45 15.75 17.23
C VAL A 196 1.23 15.45 16.34
N GLY A 197 1.43 15.35 15.02
CA GLY A 197 0.38 15.02 14.05
C GLY A 197 -0.16 13.60 14.22
N ASN A 198 0.71 12.62 14.47
CA ASN A 198 0.28 11.25 14.76
C ASN A 198 -0.53 11.17 16.07
N GLY A 199 -0.19 11.99 17.07
CA GLY A 199 -0.93 12.07 18.34
C GLY A 199 -2.24 12.86 18.25
N LEU A 200 -2.34 13.86 17.37
CA LEU A 200 -3.50 14.76 17.26
C LEU A 200 -4.44 14.45 16.09
N SER A 201 -4.08 13.51 15.18
CA SER A 201 -4.90 13.17 14.01
C SER A 201 -5.37 14.41 13.23
N LEU A 202 -4.45 15.32 12.93
CA LEU A 202 -4.75 16.52 12.14
C LEU A 202 -5.38 16.11 10.79
N PRO A 203 -6.15 16.95 10.08
CA PRO A 203 -6.84 16.51 8.85
C PRO A 203 -5.96 16.47 7.58
N PHE A 204 -4.63 16.59 7.71
CA PHE A 204 -3.73 16.95 6.60
C PHE A 204 -2.61 15.94 6.28
N ALA A 205 -2.75 14.66 6.61
CA ALA A 205 -1.76 13.65 6.25
C ALA A 205 -1.44 13.71 4.75
N GLY A 206 -0.17 13.75 4.38
CA GLY A 206 0.22 13.79 2.98
C GLY A 206 -0.08 12.49 2.24
N VAL A 207 0.02 11.36 2.94
CA VAL A 207 -0.10 10.02 2.37
C VAL A 207 -0.79 9.04 3.31
N HIS A 208 -1.50 8.09 2.71
CA HIS A 208 -2.02 6.92 3.38
C HIS A 208 -1.07 5.73 3.15
N LEU A 209 -0.77 4.99 4.21
CA LEU A 209 -0.14 3.69 4.14
C LEU A 209 -1.24 2.65 4.41
N VAL A 210 -1.55 1.85 3.40
CA VAL A 210 -2.55 0.79 3.53
C VAL A 210 -1.87 -0.56 3.44
N GLU A 211 -2.05 -1.36 4.48
CA GLU A 211 -1.64 -2.75 4.49
C GLU A 211 -2.84 -3.62 4.11
N ALA A 212 -2.65 -4.50 3.14
CA ALA A 212 -3.68 -5.41 2.68
C ALA A 212 -3.10 -6.81 2.47
N THR A 213 -3.91 -7.84 2.72
CA THR A 213 -3.50 -9.23 2.60
C THR A 213 -4.27 -9.93 1.47
N LYS A 214 -3.59 -10.83 0.78
CA LYS A 214 -4.24 -11.77 -0.14
C LYS A 214 -4.99 -12.82 0.68
N GLN A 215 -6.33 -12.77 0.63
CA GLN A 215 -7.19 -13.81 1.21
C GLN A 215 -7.72 -14.70 0.09
N LEU A 216 -7.38 -15.99 0.12
CA LEU A 216 -7.97 -16.99 -0.77
C LEU A 216 -9.36 -17.45 -0.30
N TYR A 217 -9.65 -17.29 0.99
CA TYR A 217 -10.92 -17.69 1.59
C TYR A 217 -11.66 -16.48 2.12
N ARG A 218 -12.85 -16.23 1.56
CA ARG A 218 -13.84 -15.33 2.14
C ARG A 218 -14.58 -16.14 3.21
N PRO A 219 -14.57 -15.73 4.50
CA PRO A 219 -15.40 -16.42 5.49
C PRO A 219 -16.85 -16.31 5.03
N ALA A 220 -17.50 -17.45 4.78
CA ALA A 220 -18.93 -17.47 4.49
C ALA A 220 -19.66 -16.93 5.73
N PRO A 221 -20.61 -16.00 5.60
CA PRO A 221 -21.43 -15.60 6.73
C PRO A 221 -22.20 -16.84 7.19
N VAL A 222 -21.87 -17.34 8.38
CA VAL A 222 -22.70 -18.34 9.05
C VAL A 222 -24.01 -17.62 9.38
N LYS A 223 -25.02 -17.78 8.53
CA LYS A 223 -26.40 -17.42 8.90
C LYS A 223 -26.73 -18.28 10.11
N ARG A 224 -26.83 -17.65 11.29
CA ARG A 224 -27.47 -18.31 12.43
C ARG A 224 -28.86 -18.72 11.94
N PRO A 225 -29.26 -19.99 12.03
CA PRO A 225 -30.63 -20.36 11.70
C PRO A 225 -31.54 -19.47 12.54
N ALA A 226 -32.47 -18.77 11.88
CA ALA A 226 -33.48 -18.02 12.61
C ALA A 226 -34.18 -18.99 13.55
N PHE A 227 -34.38 -18.59 14.79
CA PHE A 227 -35.14 -19.38 15.75
C PHE A 227 -36.57 -19.45 15.23
N VAL A 228 -36.91 -20.56 14.55
CA VAL A 228 -38.29 -20.80 14.13
C VAL A 228 -39.04 -21.20 15.39
N PRO A 229 -40.06 -20.44 15.83
CA PRO A 229 -40.86 -20.87 16.97
C PRO A 229 -41.41 -22.26 16.67
N SER A 230 -41.21 -23.20 17.60
CA SER A 230 -41.75 -24.54 17.50
C SER A 230 -43.28 -24.44 17.39
N LEU A 231 -43.84 -24.83 16.26
CA LEU A 231 -45.28 -24.97 16.13
C LEU A 231 -45.70 -26.11 17.07
N GLU A 232 -46.60 -25.82 18.01
CA GLU A 232 -47.19 -26.87 18.83
C GLU A 232 -47.98 -27.83 17.93
N PRO A 233 -47.71 -29.15 17.99
CA PRO A 233 -48.49 -30.10 17.23
C PRO A 233 -49.92 -30.12 17.79
N VAL A 234 -50.87 -29.66 16.97
CA VAL A 234 -52.30 -29.79 17.27
C VAL A 234 -52.69 -31.24 17.07
N PHE A 235 -52.74 -32.00 18.16
CA PHE A 235 -53.42 -33.30 18.15
C PHE A 235 -54.92 -33.03 18.07
N GLY A 236 -55.50 -33.28 16.88
CA GLY A 236 -56.95 -33.23 16.71
C GLY A 236 -57.64 -34.12 17.74
N ARG A 237 -58.65 -33.58 18.44
CA ARG A 237 -59.46 -34.37 19.38
C ARG A 237 -60.05 -35.55 18.62
N GLY A 238 -59.70 -36.76 19.07
CA GLY A 238 -60.19 -38.00 18.48
C GLY A 238 -61.71 -37.98 18.34
N ILE A 239 -62.18 -38.40 17.17
CA ILE A 239 -63.58 -38.68 16.91
C ILE A 239 -63.99 -39.80 17.88
N PRO A 240 -64.99 -39.61 18.77
CA PRO A 240 -65.49 -40.70 19.58
C PRO A 240 -66.14 -41.74 18.67
N ALA A 241 -65.68 -42.99 18.77
CA ALA A 241 -66.26 -44.10 18.04
C ALA A 241 -67.72 -44.33 18.50
N ALA A 242 -68.62 -44.39 17.53
CA ALA A 242 -69.99 -44.90 17.69
C ALA A 242 -70.15 -46.11 16.77
#